data_AF-A0A373VVI6-F1
#
_entry.id   AF-A0A373VVI6-F1
#
_cell.length_a   1.000
_cell.length_b   1.000
_cell.length_c   1.000
_cell.angle_alpha   90.00
_cell.angle_beta   90.00
_cell.angle_gamma   90.00
#
_symmetry.space_group_name_H-M   'P 1'
#
loop_
_entity.id
_entity.type
_entity.pdbx_description
1 polymer ?
#
loop_
_entity_poly.entity_id
_entity_poly.type
_entity_poly.pdbx_seq_one_letter_code
_entity_poly.pdbx_strand_id
1 'polypeptide(L)'
;MILKEKERTTIQDLQTQEKSCIEKYGRYAQQAKDPELKNLFQTLQQKEREHYDSLERVLNGEVPQCNCNDSDGRDYQPKATYTAMSSPEDKQQDAFLATDCIATEKLVSGEYNSEVFAFGDSGVRKLLADIQVEEQNHAEMLYKYKTVNGMV
;
A
#
# COMPACT_ATOMS: atom_id res chain seq x y z
N MET A 1 6.87 25.03 5.51
CA MET A 1 7.00 24.41 6.84
C MET A 1 8.46 24.10 7.11
N ILE A 2 8.91 24.07 8.38
CA ILE A 2 10.25 23.59 8.74
C ILE A 2 10.05 22.45 9.76
N LEU A 3 10.47 21.24 9.39
CA LEU A 3 10.41 20.07 10.26
C LEU A 3 11.52 20.13 11.32
N LYS A 4 11.22 19.68 12.54
CA LYS A 4 12.25 19.37 13.53
C LYS A 4 13.04 18.13 13.09
N GLU A 5 14.22 17.94 13.68
CA GLU A 5 15.09 16.80 13.36
C GLU A 5 14.36 15.46 13.47
N LYS A 6 13.65 15.21 14.59
CA LYS A 6 12.86 13.99 14.77
C LYS A 6 11.75 13.83 13.71
N GLU A 7 11.00 14.90 13.44
CA GLU A 7 9.92 14.88 12.43
C GLU A 7 10.49 14.57 11.04
N ARG A 8 11.65 15.13 10.70
CA ARG A 8 12.34 14.85 9.43
C ARG A 8 12.78 13.39 9.34
N THR A 9 13.40 12.85 10.39
CA THR A 9 13.81 11.43 10.43
C THR A 9 12.60 10.52 10.27
N THR A 10 11.50 10.77 10.98
CA THR A 10 10.26 9.99 10.83
C THR A 10 9.74 10.00 9.38
N ILE A 11 9.69 11.15 8.71
CA ILE A 11 9.25 11.20 7.29
C ILE A 11 10.23 10.44 6.38
N GLN A 12 11.55 10.51 6.63
CA GLN A 12 12.54 9.78 5.83
C GLN A 12 12.44 8.25 6.03
N ASP A 13 12.11 7.80 7.23
CA ASP A 13 11.90 6.39 7.54
C ASP A 13 10.63 5.89 6.83
N LEU A 14 9.52 6.62 6.92
CA LEU A 14 8.29 6.33 6.17
C LEU A 14 8.55 6.31 4.65
N GLN A 15 9.27 7.30 4.12
CA GLN A 15 9.62 7.36 2.69
C GLN A 15 10.47 6.16 2.24
N THR A 16 11.31 5.63 3.13
CA THR A 16 12.08 4.40 2.87
C THR A 16 11.19 3.16 2.82
N GLN A 17 10.14 3.10 3.65
CA GLN A 17 9.13 2.06 3.57
C GLN A 17 8.36 2.13 2.26
N GLU A 18 7.86 3.32 1.86
CA GLU A 18 7.17 3.52 0.58
C GLU A 18 8.00 3.06 -0.62
N LYS A 19 9.28 3.44 -0.63
CA LYS A 19 10.21 3.00 -1.67
C LYS A 19 10.33 1.48 -1.73
N SER A 20 10.34 0.82 -0.58
CA SER A 20 10.39 -0.63 -0.49
C SER A 20 9.09 -1.27 -0.98
N CYS A 21 7.93 -0.68 -0.71
CA CYS A 21 6.63 -1.10 -1.25
C CYS A 21 6.58 -0.96 -2.78
N ILE A 22 7.03 0.16 -3.34
CA ILE A 22 7.14 0.38 -4.81
C ILE A 22 8.00 -0.72 -5.45
N GLU A 23 9.17 -1.02 -4.87
CA GLU A 23 10.04 -2.08 -5.38
C GLU A 23 9.42 -3.47 -5.25
N LYS A 24 8.79 -3.78 -4.10
CA LYS A 24 8.12 -5.05 -3.86
C LYS A 24 7.01 -5.29 -4.87
N TYR A 25 6.07 -4.35 -5.02
CA TYR A 25 4.98 -4.47 -5.98
C TYR A 25 5.48 -4.58 -7.42
N GLY A 26 6.51 -3.81 -7.80
CA GLY A 26 7.13 -3.92 -9.12
C GLY A 26 7.73 -5.30 -9.41
N ARG A 27 8.40 -5.90 -8.42
CA ARG A 27 8.96 -7.26 -8.53
C ARG A 27 7.87 -8.32 -8.53
N TYR A 28 6.84 -8.15 -7.70
CA TYR A 28 5.76 -9.14 -7.55
C TYR A 28 4.83 -9.12 -8.77
N ALA A 29 4.59 -7.98 -9.39
CA ALA A 29 3.89 -7.89 -10.68
C ALA A 29 4.58 -8.69 -11.81
N GLN A 30 5.91 -8.85 -11.75
CA GLN A 30 6.65 -9.68 -12.72
C GLN A 30 6.58 -11.18 -12.40
N GLN A 31 6.34 -11.53 -11.13
CA GLN A 31 6.28 -12.91 -10.66
C GLN A 31 4.87 -13.48 -10.69
N ALA A 32 3.85 -12.63 -10.55
CA ALA A 32 2.45 -13.00 -10.57
C ALA A 32 2.08 -13.72 -11.87
N LYS A 33 1.32 -14.82 -11.73
CA LYS A 33 0.87 -15.66 -12.84
C LYS A 33 -0.46 -15.17 -13.37
N ASP A 34 -1.32 -14.77 -12.46
CA ASP A 34 -2.64 -14.26 -12.75
C ASP A 34 -2.60 -12.82 -13.27
N PRO A 35 -3.24 -12.53 -14.41
CA PRO A 35 -3.32 -11.17 -14.94
C PRO A 35 -4.02 -10.17 -14.03
N GLU A 36 -5.04 -10.57 -13.26
CA GLU A 36 -5.74 -9.68 -12.32
C GLU A 36 -4.80 -9.31 -11.17
N LEU A 37 -4.09 -10.27 -10.58
CA LEU A 37 -3.10 -9.99 -9.54
C LEU A 37 -1.94 -9.12 -10.05
N LYS A 38 -1.46 -9.38 -11.27
CA LYS A 38 -0.43 -8.56 -11.90
C LYS A 38 -0.89 -7.10 -12.06
N ASN A 39 -2.10 -6.89 -12.55
CA ASN A 39 -2.66 -5.55 -12.70
C ASN A 39 -2.85 -4.88 -11.33
N LEU A 40 -3.36 -5.62 -10.34
CA LEU A 40 -3.51 -5.13 -8.98
C LEU A 40 -2.16 -4.66 -8.41
N PHE A 41 -1.10 -5.47 -8.53
CA PHE A 41 0.24 -5.07 -8.09
C PHE A 41 0.78 -3.83 -8.84
N GLN A 42 0.47 -3.66 -10.12
CA GLN A 42 0.86 -2.44 -10.85
C GLN A 42 0.08 -1.20 -10.37
N THR A 43 -1.21 -1.36 -10.06
CA THR A 43 -2.03 -0.30 -9.46
C THR A 43 -1.48 0.10 -8.09
N LEU A 44 -1.23 -0.88 -7.22
CA LEU A 44 -0.68 -0.63 -5.88
C LEU A 44 0.70 0.03 -5.97
N GLN A 45 1.60 -0.46 -6.84
CA GLN A 45 2.90 0.18 -7.09
C GLN A 45 2.79 1.69 -7.40
N GLN A 46 1.76 2.10 -8.16
CA GLN A 46 1.55 3.50 -8.49
C GLN A 46 1.04 4.30 -7.29
N LYS A 47 0.17 3.71 -6.45
CA LYS A 47 -0.29 4.34 -5.21
C LYS A 47 0.85 4.53 -4.20
N GLU A 48 1.71 3.54 -4.01
CA GLU A 48 2.91 3.70 -3.15
C GLU A 48 3.85 4.81 -3.66
N ARG A 49 3.90 5.04 -4.97
CA ARG A 49 4.65 6.16 -5.55
C ARG A 49 4.03 7.51 -5.19
N GLU A 50 2.70 7.59 -5.16
CA GLU A 50 1.98 8.80 -4.74
C GLU A 50 2.21 9.09 -3.25
N HIS A 51 2.28 8.05 -2.40
CA HIS A 51 2.67 8.18 -0.99
C HIS A 51 4.11 8.70 -0.87
N TYR A 52 5.06 8.06 -1.55
CA TYR A 52 6.48 8.47 -1.56
C TYR A 52 6.64 9.95 -1.98
N ASP A 53 5.98 10.36 -3.06
CA ASP A 53 6.04 11.72 -3.59
C ASP A 53 5.38 12.73 -2.64
N SER A 54 4.31 12.32 -1.94
CA SER A 54 3.66 13.14 -0.90
C SER A 54 4.57 13.38 0.29
N LEU A 55 5.30 12.35 0.75
CA LEU A 55 6.31 12.49 1.81
C LEU A 55 7.49 13.35 1.37
N GLU A 56 7.94 13.22 0.11
CA GLU A 56 8.98 14.08 -0.46
C GLU A 56 8.58 15.56 -0.43
N ARG A 57 7.31 15.89 -0.74
CA ARG A 57 6.80 17.27 -0.63
C ARG A 57 6.87 17.77 0.81
N VAL A 58 6.52 16.93 1.79
CA VAL A 58 6.62 17.28 3.22
C VAL A 58 8.08 17.57 3.62
N LEU A 59 9.03 16.75 3.17
CA LEU A 59 10.47 16.98 3.39
C LEU A 59 10.97 18.31 2.78
N ASN A 60 10.34 18.74 1.68
CA ASN A 60 10.60 20.00 1.00
C ASN A 60 9.77 21.18 1.55
N GLY A 61 9.00 20.95 2.62
CA GLY A 61 8.31 21.98 3.38
C GLY A 61 6.89 22.29 2.92
N GLU A 62 6.31 21.47 2.05
CA GLU A 62 4.94 21.56 1.55
C GLU A 62 4.10 20.36 2.01
N VAL A 63 2.93 20.61 2.60
CA VAL A 63 1.98 19.53 2.92
C VAL A 63 0.93 19.44 1.82
N PRO A 64 0.88 18.33 1.06
CA PRO A 64 -0.14 18.14 0.04
C PRO A 64 -1.55 18.11 0.63
N GLN A 65 -2.54 18.48 -0.18
CA GLN A 65 -3.95 18.26 0.17
C GLN A 65 -4.25 16.76 0.11
N CYS A 66 -4.94 16.27 1.13
CA CYS A 66 -5.29 14.86 1.35
C CYS A 66 -6.80 14.69 1.55
N ASN A 67 -7.33 13.53 1.15
CA ASN A 67 -8.75 13.17 1.27
C ASN A 67 -8.94 11.79 1.91
N CYS A 68 -9.09 11.79 3.24
CA CYS A 68 -9.26 10.60 4.06
C CYS A 68 -10.57 9.80 3.84
N ASN A 69 -11.30 10.10 2.77
CA ASN A 69 -12.49 9.36 2.34
C ASN A 69 -12.16 8.55 1.08
N ASP A 70 -11.01 7.90 1.05
CA ASP A 70 -10.67 6.94 -0.01
C ASP A 70 -11.57 5.69 0.11
N SER A 71 -12.05 5.21 -1.03
CA SER A 71 -12.94 4.05 -1.12
C SER A 71 -12.47 3.00 -2.12
N ASP A 72 -11.23 3.06 -2.58
CA ASP A 72 -10.69 2.12 -3.55
C ASP A 72 -10.76 0.67 -3.05
N GLY A 73 -10.48 0.46 -1.76
CA GLY A 73 -10.64 -0.84 -1.09
C GLY A 73 -12.06 -1.37 -1.23
N ARG A 74 -13.05 -0.56 -0.83
CA ARG A 74 -14.50 -0.86 -0.91
C ARG A 74 -14.94 -1.15 -2.35
N ASP A 75 -14.55 -0.30 -3.29
CA ASP A 75 -15.04 -0.28 -4.66
C ASP A 75 -14.34 -1.30 -5.57
N TYR A 76 -13.20 -1.86 -5.15
CA TYR A 76 -12.52 -2.92 -5.86
C TYR A 76 -13.36 -4.21 -5.89
N GLN A 77 -13.65 -4.69 -7.10
CA GLN A 77 -14.44 -5.89 -7.36
C GLN A 77 -13.68 -6.83 -8.32
N PRO A 78 -12.71 -7.62 -7.81
CA PRO A 78 -11.95 -8.54 -8.64
C PRO A 78 -12.84 -9.68 -9.13
N LYS A 79 -12.51 -10.22 -10.31
CA LYS A 79 -13.15 -11.44 -10.83
C LYS A 79 -12.30 -12.66 -10.50
N ALA A 80 -12.94 -13.77 -10.20
CA ALA A 80 -12.25 -15.05 -10.07
C ALA A 80 -11.62 -15.45 -11.41
N THR A 81 -10.34 -15.80 -11.39
CA THR A 81 -9.56 -16.23 -12.55
C THR A 81 -9.08 -17.67 -12.40
N TYR A 82 -8.82 -18.10 -11.17
CA TYR A 82 -8.52 -19.50 -10.85
C TYR A 82 -9.78 -20.36 -10.80
N THR A 83 -9.76 -21.47 -11.54
CA THR A 83 -10.81 -22.48 -11.57
C THR A 83 -10.23 -23.85 -11.21
N ALA A 84 -11.06 -24.90 -11.15
CA ALA A 84 -10.59 -26.27 -10.92
C ALA A 84 -9.61 -26.79 -11.99
N MET A 85 -9.56 -26.15 -13.17
CA MET A 85 -8.66 -26.51 -14.27
C MET A 85 -7.34 -25.72 -14.28
N SER A 86 -7.21 -24.70 -13.43
CA SER A 86 -6.01 -23.87 -13.34
C SER A 86 -4.85 -24.62 -12.66
N SER A 87 -3.60 -24.22 -12.94
CA SER A 87 -2.43 -24.81 -12.28
C SER A 87 -2.48 -24.58 -10.75
N PRO A 88 -2.41 -25.65 -9.94
CA PRO A 88 -2.31 -25.52 -8.48
C PRO A 88 -1.03 -24.80 -8.05
N GLU A 89 0.07 -25.00 -8.75
CA GLU A 89 1.37 -24.38 -8.44
C GLU A 89 1.33 -22.87 -8.67
N ASP A 90 0.80 -22.43 -9.81
CA ASP A 90 0.63 -21.00 -10.09
C ASP A 90 -0.31 -20.35 -9.06
N LYS A 91 -1.42 -21.03 -8.72
CA LYS A 91 -2.36 -20.55 -7.68
C LYS A 91 -1.67 -20.41 -6.32
N GLN A 92 -0.85 -21.38 -5.94
CA GLN A 92 -0.13 -21.36 -4.67
C GLN A 92 0.92 -20.24 -4.64
N GLN A 93 1.63 -20.01 -5.75
CA GLN A 93 2.58 -18.91 -5.88
C GLN A 93 1.88 -17.55 -5.70
N ASP A 94 0.79 -17.32 -6.44
CA ASP A 94 0.05 -16.05 -6.36
C ASP A 94 -0.59 -15.84 -4.99
N ALA A 95 -1.10 -16.91 -4.36
CA ALA A 95 -1.60 -16.86 -2.99
C ALA A 95 -0.50 -16.45 -1.98
N PHE A 96 0.74 -16.93 -2.17
CA PHE A 96 1.87 -16.51 -1.34
C PHE A 96 2.18 -15.02 -1.53
N LEU A 97 2.32 -14.56 -2.79
CA LEU A 97 2.61 -13.15 -3.09
C LEU A 97 1.56 -12.21 -2.49
N ALA A 98 0.27 -12.50 -2.68
CA ALA A 98 -0.81 -11.70 -2.12
C ALA A 98 -0.81 -11.71 -0.58
N THR A 99 -0.46 -12.84 0.05
CA THR A 99 -0.37 -12.94 1.51
C THR A 99 0.78 -12.12 2.09
N ASP A 100 1.94 -12.16 1.43
CA ASP A 100 3.11 -11.38 1.82
C ASP A 100 2.86 -9.86 1.68
N CYS A 101 2.20 -9.44 0.60
CA CYS A 101 1.77 -8.06 0.45
C CYS A 101 0.79 -7.63 1.55
N ILE A 102 -0.25 -8.43 1.88
CA ILE A 102 -1.16 -8.12 2.99
C ILE A 102 -0.42 -7.95 4.32
N ALA A 103 0.61 -8.75 4.59
CA ALA A 103 1.43 -8.60 5.79
C ALA A 103 2.23 -7.29 5.78
N THR A 104 2.71 -6.87 4.61
CA THR A 104 3.40 -5.60 4.40
C THR A 104 2.47 -4.42 4.66
N GLU A 105 1.29 -4.40 4.04
CA GLU A 105 0.30 -3.33 4.23
C GLU A 105 -0.12 -3.16 5.70
N LYS A 106 -0.28 -4.27 6.41
CA LYS A 106 -0.59 -4.23 7.86
C LYS A 106 0.52 -3.61 8.68
N LEU A 107 1.78 -3.89 8.33
CA LEU A 107 2.93 -3.29 9.00
C LEU A 107 2.98 -1.79 8.73
N VAL A 108 2.97 -1.39 7.46
CA VAL A 108 3.10 0.02 7.03
C VAL A 108 1.94 0.86 7.57
N SER A 109 0.70 0.38 7.48
CA SER A 109 -0.46 1.06 8.09
C SER A 109 -0.30 1.23 9.62
N GLY A 110 0.30 0.25 10.29
CA GLY A 110 0.62 0.31 11.72
C GLY A 110 1.70 1.34 12.06
N GLU A 111 2.71 1.49 11.19
CA GLU A 111 3.75 2.51 11.31
C GLU A 111 3.15 3.91 11.16
N TYR A 112 2.33 4.17 10.13
CA TYR A 112 1.62 5.46 10.00
C TYR A 112 0.76 5.79 11.22
N ASN A 113 0.03 4.81 11.75
CA ASN A 113 -0.78 4.98 12.95
C ASN A 113 0.05 5.36 14.19
N SER A 114 1.30 4.92 14.27
CA SER A 114 2.20 5.17 15.40
C SER A 114 2.97 6.49 15.21
N GLU A 115 3.51 6.71 14.01
CA GLU A 115 4.36 7.86 13.69
C GLU A 115 3.56 9.17 13.57
N VAL A 116 2.25 9.12 13.37
CA VAL A 116 1.39 10.32 13.44
C VAL A 116 1.56 11.08 14.76
N PHE A 117 1.95 10.42 15.85
CA PHE A 117 2.18 11.04 17.16
C PHE A 117 3.54 11.76 17.28
N ALA A 118 4.43 11.62 16.29
CA ALA A 118 5.69 12.37 16.23
C ALA A 118 5.48 13.84 15.82
N PHE A 119 4.32 14.18 15.23
CA PHE A 119 4.07 15.49 14.61
C PHE A 119 3.10 16.36 15.40
N GLY A 120 3.47 17.64 15.56
CA GLY A 120 2.57 18.67 16.07
C GLY A 120 1.72 19.35 14.99
N ASP A 121 2.16 19.33 13.73
CA ASP A 121 1.46 19.97 12.62
C ASP A 121 0.21 19.17 12.19
N SER A 122 -0.96 19.81 12.22
CA SER A 122 -2.23 19.13 11.92
C SER A 122 -2.38 18.73 10.45
N GLY A 123 -1.72 19.43 9.52
CA GLY A 123 -1.71 19.08 8.11
C GLY A 123 -0.93 17.79 7.87
N VAL A 124 0.28 17.68 8.42
CA VAL A 124 1.09 16.45 8.33
C VAL A 124 0.35 15.29 8.99
N ARG A 125 -0.23 15.50 10.17
CA ARG A 125 -1.04 14.46 10.85
C ARG A 125 -2.19 13.95 9.98
N LYS A 126 -2.89 14.87 9.30
CA LYS A 126 -3.99 14.51 8.40
C LYS A 126 -3.48 13.72 7.19
N LEU A 127 -2.35 14.10 6.60
CA LEU A 127 -1.74 13.37 5.49
C LEU A 127 -1.33 11.96 5.90
N LEU A 128 -0.66 11.78 7.04
CA LEU A 128 -0.26 10.44 7.51
C LEU A 128 -1.48 9.55 7.79
N ALA A 129 -2.57 10.13 8.31
CA ALA A 129 -3.84 9.41 8.49
C ALA A 129 -4.53 9.08 7.16
N ASP A 130 -4.35 9.90 6.12
CA ASP A 130 -4.84 9.64 4.77
C ASP A 130 -4.16 8.39 4.19
N ILE A 131 -2.82 8.41 4.17
CA ILE A 131 -2.01 7.30 3.68
C ILE A 131 -2.32 6.02 4.47
N GLN A 132 -2.46 6.11 5.80
CA GLN A 132 -2.86 4.97 6.63
C GLN A 132 -4.15 4.29 6.14
N VAL A 133 -5.15 5.07 5.71
CA VAL A 133 -6.43 4.56 5.16
C VAL A 133 -6.19 3.93 3.79
N GLU A 134 -5.37 4.54 2.96
CA GLU A 134 -4.98 4.00 1.64
C GLU A 134 -4.29 2.62 1.80
N GLU A 135 -3.38 2.45 2.76
CA GLU A 135 -2.75 1.14 3.05
C GLU A 135 -3.76 0.08 3.51
N GLN A 136 -4.78 0.48 4.28
CA GLN A 136 -5.86 -0.43 4.67
C GLN A 136 -6.68 -0.87 3.45
N ASN A 137 -6.92 0.05 2.53
CA ASN A 137 -7.59 -0.23 1.27
C ASN A 137 -6.75 -1.18 0.40
N HIS A 138 -5.42 -1.00 0.33
CA HIS A 138 -4.52 -1.92 -0.37
C HIS A 138 -4.65 -3.36 0.16
N ALA A 139 -4.63 -3.53 1.48
CA ALA A 139 -4.82 -4.81 2.12
C ALA A 139 -6.21 -5.42 1.84
N GLU A 140 -7.27 -4.61 1.83
CA GLU A 140 -8.63 -5.03 1.48
C GLU A 140 -8.70 -5.53 0.03
N MET A 141 -8.07 -4.82 -0.92
CA MET A 141 -8.06 -5.19 -2.33
C MET A 141 -7.41 -6.56 -2.55
N LEU A 142 -6.24 -6.79 -1.94
CA LEU A 142 -5.53 -8.07 -1.98
C LEU A 142 -6.35 -9.19 -1.32
N TYR A 143 -7.01 -8.89 -0.20
CA TYR A 143 -7.89 -9.85 0.46
C TYR A 143 -9.09 -10.23 -0.40
N LYS A 144 -9.72 -9.27 -1.09
CA LYS A 144 -10.80 -9.54 -2.04
C LYS A 144 -10.35 -10.41 -3.20
N TYR A 145 -9.17 -10.13 -3.78
CA TYR A 145 -8.57 -10.97 -4.81
C TYR A 145 -8.39 -12.43 -4.34
N LYS A 146 -7.82 -12.61 -3.14
CA LYS A 146 -7.65 -13.93 -2.54
C LYS A 146 -8.99 -14.64 -2.31
N THR A 147 -10.00 -13.88 -1.87
CA THR A 147 -11.32 -14.43 -1.57
C THR A 147 -12.02 -14.94 -2.82
N VAL A 148 -12.08 -14.15 -3.90
CA VAL A 148 -12.75 -14.58 -5.14
C VAL A 148 -12.05 -15.77 -5.80
N ASN A 149 -10.74 -15.93 -5.58
CA ASN A 149 -9.96 -17.06 -6.08
C ASN A 149 -9.88 -18.25 -5.10
N GLY A 150 -10.55 -18.20 -3.96
CA GLY A 150 -10.54 -19.27 -2.96
C GLY A 150 -9.12 -19.59 -2.46
N MET A 151 -8.40 -18.56 -2.00
CA MET A 151 -7.04 -18.60 -1.45
C MET A 151 -7.00 -18.24 0.05
N VAL A 152 -8.17 -18.16 0.70
CA VAL A 152 -8.36 -17.82 2.12
C VAL A 152 -8.60 -19.07 2.96
#